data_AF-A0AAE6JS56-F1
#
_entry.id   AF-A0AAE6JS56-F1
#
_cell.length_a   1.000
_cell.length_b   1.000
_cell.length_c   1.000
_cell.angle_alpha   90.00
_cell.angle_beta   90.00
_cell.angle_gamma   90.00
#
_symmetry.space_group_name_H-M   'P 1'
#
loop_
_entity.id
_entity.type
_entity.pdbx_description
1 polymer ?
#
loop_
_entity_poly.entity_id
_entity_poly.type
_entity_poly.pdbx_seq_one_letter_code
_entity_poly.pdbx_strand_id
1 'polypeptide(L)'
;MENAALYFGIASGGTISQWLKAFRKNGINGLQPKLKGRPSMKPKYAKIPLPPKTEEERLCLRILELEAEVAFLKKLDEIIKRDEAKRQKQSKV
;
A
#
# COMPACT_ATOMS: atom_id res chain seq x y z
N MET A 1 11.90 39.89 25.01
CA MET A 1 12.27 38.55 24.47
C MET A 1 13.74 38.50 24.07
N GLU A 2 14.34 39.63 23.63
CA GLU A 2 15.79 39.75 23.34
C GLU A 2 16.70 39.19 24.44
N ASN A 3 16.53 39.63 25.70
CA ASN A 3 17.39 39.20 26.81
C ASN A 3 17.33 37.69 27.05
N ALA A 4 16.15 37.09 26.90
CA ALA A 4 15.98 35.63 27.00
C ALA A 4 16.63 34.92 25.80
N ALA A 5 16.52 35.48 24.59
CA ALA A 5 17.16 34.92 23.40
C ALA A 5 18.69 34.92 23.54
N LEU A 6 19.27 36.02 24.03
CA LEU A 6 20.71 36.10 24.32
C LEU A 6 21.14 35.10 25.40
N TYR A 7 20.38 35.01 26.49
CA TYR A 7 20.67 34.09 27.59
C TYR A 7 20.63 32.62 27.16
N PHE A 8 19.68 32.23 26.31
CA PHE A 8 19.52 30.86 25.82
C PHE A 8 20.22 30.58 24.49
N GLY A 9 21.01 31.52 23.95
CA GLY A 9 21.74 31.34 22.68
C GLY A 9 20.84 31.17 21.45
N ILE A 10 19.64 31.75 21.47
CA ILE A 10 18.66 31.68 20.38
C ILE A 10 18.85 32.90 19.47
N ALA A 11 18.91 32.68 18.15
CA ALA A 11 19.23 33.70 17.16
C ALA A 11 18.30 34.93 17.15
N SER A 12 17.07 34.81 17.64
CA SER A 12 16.15 35.95 17.71
C SER A 12 15.12 35.81 18.83
N GLY A 13 14.70 36.93 19.43
CA GLY A 13 13.54 36.96 20.33
C GLY A 13 12.23 36.57 19.65
N GLY A 14 12.15 36.69 18.32
CA GLY A 14 11.01 36.27 17.51
C GLY A 14 10.72 34.77 17.59
N THR A 15 11.77 33.94 17.63
CA THR A 15 11.65 32.49 17.80
C THR A 15 10.95 32.12 19.10
N ILE A 16 11.34 32.78 20.21
CA ILE A 16 10.73 32.56 21.53
C ILE A 16 9.26 32.98 21.52
N SER A 17 8.93 34.12 20.90
CA SER A 17 7.54 34.58 20.76
C SER A 17 6.68 33.59 19.99
N GLN A 18 7.23 32.99 18.93
CA GLN A 18 6.51 32.00 18.15
C GLN A 18 6.29 30.69 18.90
N TRP A 19 7.29 30.21 19.64
CA TRP A 19 7.15 29.05 20.53
C TRP A 19 6.12 29.30 21.64
N LEU A 20 6.15 30.46 22.28
CA LEU A 20 5.16 30.82 23.29
C LEU A 20 3.74 30.86 22.73
N LYS A 21 3.54 31.41 21.53
CA LYS A 21 2.25 31.42 20.84
C LYS A 21 1.78 30.00 20.50
N ALA A 22 2.68 29.14 20.02
CA ALA A 22 2.37 27.75 19.69
C ALA A 22 2.00 26.93 20.94
N PHE A 23 2.73 27.15 22.04
CA PHE A 23 2.49 26.51 23.32
C PHE A 23 1.17 26.95 23.95
N ARG A 24 0.86 28.26 23.96
CA ARG A 24 -0.43 28.77 24.45
C ARG A 24 -1.62 28.20 23.67
N LYS A 25 -1.42 27.91 22.37
CA LYS A 25 -2.49 27.40 21.49
C LYS A 25 -2.70 25.88 21.63
N ASN A 26 -1.63 25.10 21.63
CA ASN A 26 -1.69 23.64 21.48
C ASN A 26 -0.94 22.87 22.59
N GLY A 27 -0.53 23.55 23.66
CA GLY A 27 0.32 22.99 24.72
C GLY A 27 1.65 22.47 24.19
N ILE A 28 2.17 21.42 24.82
CA ILE A 28 3.43 20.78 24.42
C ILE A 28 3.42 20.24 22.98
N ASN A 29 2.25 19.81 22.48
CA ASN A 29 2.08 19.33 21.11
C ASN A 29 2.35 20.44 20.08
N GLY A 30 2.20 21.71 20.46
CA GLY A 30 2.52 22.86 19.61
C GLY A 30 4.02 23.04 19.36
N LEU A 31 4.87 22.49 20.23
CA LEU A 31 6.33 22.55 20.13
C LEU A 31 6.93 21.30 19.46
N GLN A 32 6.13 20.24 19.25
CA GLN A 32 6.58 19.04 18.57
C GLN A 32 6.93 19.36 17.10
N PRO A 33 8.03 18.80 16.56
CA PRO A 33 8.38 18.95 15.15
C PRO A 33 7.22 18.48 14.26
N LYS A 34 6.71 19.39 13.43
CA LYS A 34 5.73 19.01 12.40
C LYS A 34 6.46 18.32 11.26
N LEU A 35 5.85 17.27 10.72
CA LEU A 35 6.31 16.63 9.48
C LEU A 35 6.45 17.72 8.41
N LYS A 36 7.69 17.97 7.98
CA LYS A 36 7.98 18.92 6.91
C LYS A 36 7.55 18.30 5.58
N GLY A 37 6.80 19.05 4.77
CA GLY A 37 6.41 18.66 3.42
C GLY A 37 4.94 18.25 3.27
N ARG A 38 4.58 17.84 2.06
CA ARG A 38 3.22 17.39 1.72
C ARG A 38 2.96 16.02 2.36
N PRO A 39 1.77 15.75 2.92
CA PRO A 39 1.41 14.41 3.36
C PRO A 39 1.60 13.41 2.21
N SER A 40 2.17 12.25 2.52
CA SER A 40 2.40 11.19 1.55
C SER A 40 1.08 10.79 0.89
N MET A 41 1.06 10.78 -0.44
CA MET A 41 -0.09 10.26 -1.19
C MET A 41 -0.14 8.76 -1.00
N LYS A 42 -1.22 8.25 -0.39
CA LYS A 42 -1.42 6.80 -0.30
C LYS A 42 -1.47 6.22 -1.72
N PRO A 43 -0.72 5.16 -2.01
CA PRO A 43 -0.81 4.51 -3.30
C PRO A 43 -2.23 3.96 -3.54
N LYS A 44 -2.73 4.13 -4.77
CA LYS A 44 -4.04 3.63 -5.23
C LYS A 44 -3.99 2.19 -5.77
N TYR A 45 -2.87 1.48 -5.64
CA TYR A 45 -2.79 0.09 -6.07
C TYR A 45 -3.33 -0.85 -4.99
N ALA A 46 -3.91 -1.97 -5.43
CA ALA A 46 -4.34 -3.04 -4.54
C ALA A 46 -3.14 -3.49 -3.70
N LYS A 47 -3.31 -3.49 -2.37
CA LYS A 47 -2.28 -4.01 -1.48
C LYS A 47 -2.10 -5.49 -1.79
N ILE A 48 -0.84 -5.92 -1.91
CA ILE A 48 -0.50 -7.34 -1.96
C ILE A 48 -1.14 -7.99 -0.73
N PRO A 49 -1.88 -9.10 -0.86
CA PRO A 49 -2.41 -9.83 0.26
C PRO A 49 -1.28 -10.15 1.25
N LEU A 50 -1.52 -9.92 2.52
CA LEU A 50 -0.59 -10.34 3.57
C LEU A 50 -0.39 -11.87 3.46
N PRO A 51 0.81 -12.39 3.78
CA PRO A 51 1.01 -13.82 3.89
C PRO A 51 -0.03 -14.42 4.84
N PRO A 52 -0.56 -15.62 4.55
CA PRO A 52 -1.53 -16.28 5.41
C PRO A 52 -0.94 -16.47 6.81
N LYS A 53 -1.73 -16.15 7.83
CA LYS A 53 -1.32 -16.22 9.24
C LYS A 53 -1.70 -17.55 9.87
N THR A 54 -2.70 -18.23 9.31
CA THR A 54 -3.18 -19.54 9.76
C THR A 54 -2.99 -20.60 8.67
N GLU A 55 -2.97 -21.86 9.10
CA GLU A 55 -2.91 -23.00 8.18
C GLU A 55 -4.15 -23.07 7.28
N GLU A 56 -5.32 -22.74 7.83
CA GLU A 56 -6.59 -22.70 7.10
C GLU A 56 -6.55 -21.68 5.95
N GLU A 57 -6.05 -20.47 6.20
CA GLU A 57 -5.88 -19.45 5.16
C GLU A 57 -4.93 -19.92 4.06
N ARG A 58 -3.82 -20.59 4.42
CA ARG A 58 -2.87 -21.16 3.48
C ARG A 58 -3.51 -22.22 2.58
N LEU A 59 -4.30 -23.12 3.17
CA LEU A 59 -5.00 -24.17 2.43
C LEU A 59 -6.06 -23.58 1.49
N CYS A 60 -6.82 -22.59 1.93
CA CYS A 60 -7.79 -21.88 1.09
C CYS A 60 -7.14 -21.23 -0.13
N LEU A 61 -5.99 -20.55 0.06
CA LEU A 61 -5.23 -19.98 -1.06
C LEU A 61 -4.72 -21.06 -2.01
N ARG A 62 -4.22 -22.17 -1.47
CA ARG A 62 -3.75 -23.28 -2.30
C ARG A 62 -4.87 -23.93 -3.11
N ILE A 63 -6.05 -24.10 -2.53
CA ILE A 63 -7.24 -24.61 -3.23
C ILE A 63 -7.62 -23.65 -4.37
N LEU A 64 -7.67 -22.34 -4.10
CA LEU A 64 -8.00 -21.34 -5.12
C LEU A 64 -7.01 -21.35 -6.29
N GLU A 65 -5.71 -21.45 -6.01
CA GLU A 65 -4.67 -21.59 -7.04
C GLU A 65 -4.88 -22.84 -7.90
N LEU A 66 -5.13 -23.99 -7.26
CA LEU A 66 -5.35 -25.25 -7.95
C LEU A 66 -6.63 -25.22 -8.79
N GLU A 67 -7.70 -24.61 -8.30
CA GLU A 67 -8.94 -24.45 -9.05
C GLU A 67 -8.74 -23.59 -10.29
N ALA A 68 -7.97 -22.49 -10.18
CA ALA A 68 -7.63 -21.65 -11.31
C ALA A 68 -6.78 -22.39 -12.36
N GLU A 69 -5.79 -23.15 -11.92
CA GLU A 69 -4.95 -23.98 -12.80
C GLU A 69 -5.77 -25.06 -13.52
N VAL A 70 -6.63 -25.78 -12.79
CA VAL A 70 -7.53 -26.78 -13.36
C VAL A 70 -8.51 -26.16 -14.35
N ALA A 71 -9.08 -24.99 -14.05
CA ALA A 71 -9.96 -24.29 -14.97
C ALA A 71 -9.25 -23.91 -16.28
N PHE A 72 -8.00 -23.43 -16.17
CA PHE A 72 -7.17 -23.10 -17.32
C PHE A 72 -6.87 -24.34 -18.18
N LEU A 73 -6.45 -25.44 -17.55
CA LEU A 73 -6.15 -26.69 -18.26
C LEU A 73 -7.38 -27.27 -18.97
N LYS A 74 -8.55 -27.26 -18.32
CA LYS A 74 -9.81 -27.64 -18.96
C LYS A 74 -10.11 -26.78 -20.18
N LYS A 75 -9.87 -25.46 -20.08
CA LYS A 75 -10.10 -24.56 -21.20
C LYS A 75 -9.18 -24.85 -22.38
N LEU A 76 -7.92 -25.19 -22.08
CA LEU A 76 -6.95 -25.58 -23.09
C LEU A 76 -7.35 -26.87 -23.80
N ASP A 77 -7.76 -27.89 -23.04
CA ASP A 77 -8.24 -29.18 -23.57
C ASP A 77 -9.48 -29.01 -24.48
N GLU A 78 -10.44 -28.16 -24.09
CA GLU A 78 -11.58 -27.81 -24.94
C GLU A 78 -11.16 -27.23 -26.30
N ILE A 79 -10.14 -26.37 -26.31
CA ILE A 79 -9.64 -25.74 -27.53
C ILE A 79 -8.98 -26.78 -28.43
N ILE A 80 -8.11 -27.62 -27.87
CA ILE A 80 -7.42 -28.70 -28.60
C ILE A 80 -8.44 -29.63 -29.26
N LYS A 81 -9.41 -30.13 -28.49
CA LYS A 81 -10.48 -31.02 -29.00
C LYS A 81 -11.29 -30.36 -30.11
N ARG A 82 -11.60 -29.07 -29.99
CA ARG A 82 -12.32 -28.31 -31.03
C ARG A 82 -11.50 -28.24 -32.32
N ASP A 83 -10.20 -28.00 -32.23
CA ASP A 83 -9.34 -27.85 -33.40
C ASP A 83 -9.06 -29.20 -34.08
N GLU A 84 -8.90 -30.28 -33.31
CA GLU A 84 -8.83 -31.65 -33.84
C GLU A 84 -10.11 -32.02 -34.61
N ALA A 85 -11.29 -31.74 -34.04
CA ALA A 85 -12.56 -32.00 -34.70
C ALA A 85 -12.72 -31.20 -36.00
N LYS A 86 -12.22 -29.96 -36.06
CA LYS A 86 -12.20 -29.15 -37.29
C LYS A 86 -11.29 -29.77 -38.36
N ARG A 87 -10.08 -30.19 -37.98
CA ARG A 87 -9.12 -30.83 -38.89
C ARG A 87 -9.68 -32.14 -39.48
N GLN A 88 -10.31 -32.96 -38.65
CA GLN A 88 -10.95 -34.21 -39.10
C GLN A 88 -12.09 -33.95 -40.09
N LYS A 89 -12.88 -32.89 -39.88
CA LYS A 89 -13.93 -32.48 -40.84
C LYS A 89 -13.35 -32.00 -42.16
N GLN A 90 -12.27 -31.21 -42.13
CA GLN A 90 -11.60 -30.72 -43.33
C GLN A 90 -10.93 -31.83 -44.14
N SER A 91 -10.39 -32.87 -43.48
CA SER A 91 -9.78 -34.03 -44.15
C SER A 91 -10.80 -34.99 -44.79
N LYS A 92 -12.10 -34.84 -44.49
CA LYS A 92 -13.19 -35.68 -45.01
C LYS A 92 -13.99 -35.04 -46.15
N VAL A 93 -13.66 -33.80 -46.51
CA VAL A 93 -14.20 -33.07 -47.67
C VAL A 93 -13.17 -33.11 -48.78
#